data_AF-A0A954Y3V5-F1
#
_entry.id   AF-A0A954Y3V5-F1
#
_cell.length_a   1.000
_cell.length_b   1.000
_cell.length_c   1.000
_cell.angle_alpha   90.00
_cell.angle_beta   90.00
_cell.angle_gamma   90.00
#
_symmetry.space_group_name_H-M   'P 1'
#
loop_
_entity.id
_entity.type
_entity.pdbx_description
1 polymer ?
#
loop_
_entity_poly.entity_id
_entity_poly.type
_entity_poly.pdbx_seq_one_letter_code
_entity_poly.pdbx_strand_id
1 'polypeptide(L)'
;MSSSGYAGYQAGAFGQITVLGEGSTWHSVESLDIGVDGSGILEINGGGSVRTNAGRVGQNSGSMGQVTVNGLNSRWSVDESLSVGNSGHGMLTISQGGALRSQDTSVIGDAPGSTGQVSVDGAGTNWELRGEFLVGREGIGSLTVSNGGYVMAGGNFTGIIGDVSGSSGVVMVDGSGSTLTNTGGLMVGRAGTGTLSISNRGTVSNQGHSRIGVDENSIGWVTVEGEGSVWNSSTLYAGISGRGNVAIAEGGSVRSEGAYIGYEWGAVGDVTVSGANANWTTSNYGLYVGRGGNGTLNITSGGEVSCSWGAIGSFSSSSGKVRIHGAGSKWNVRGVLDVGGDAMLNITDGGLLTVDYALTISATPRHDNSIAMASGGMLAIPGDVDDSLTQFLGFVQGNDAIRYWNPEDGHLASLTDATYGDDYTLEYLTTGDLAGYTMLTVTAPGPTGDFDGDFDVDGGDFLAWQRGESPTALGAADLADWQANFGAGAASANALAATPEPSAALLAALALTLGMVSRAGQSRGRRRS
;
A
#
# COMPACT_ATOMS: atom_id res chain seq x y z
N MET A 1 42.97 19.41 -3.69
CA MET A 1 42.27 19.63 -2.41
C MET A 1 41.75 21.04 -2.38
N SER A 2 40.52 21.25 -1.89
CA SER A 2 39.89 22.56 -1.65
C SER A 2 39.26 22.57 -0.26
N SER A 3 39.03 23.75 0.35
CA SER A 3 38.22 23.85 1.59
C SER A 3 36.78 23.46 1.29
N SER A 4 36.07 24.29 0.54
CA SER A 4 34.73 24.03 0.02
C SER A 4 34.75 24.11 -1.51
N GLY A 5 33.91 23.34 -2.18
CA GLY A 5 33.75 23.32 -3.63
C GLY A 5 32.36 23.81 -4.02
N TYR A 6 32.26 24.65 -5.06
CA TYR A 6 30.96 25.16 -5.51
C TYR A 6 30.85 25.26 -7.04
N ALA A 7 29.65 25.00 -7.55
CA ALA A 7 29.22 25.31 -8.92
C ALA A 7 27.89 26.06 -8.89
N GLY A 8 27.75 27.15 -9.65
CA GLY A 8 26.54 27.97 -9.64
C GLY A 8 26.32 28.73 -8.33
N TYR A 9 27.34 29.47 -7.85
CA TYR A 9 27.32 30.10 -6.52
C TYR A 9 26.26 31.21 -6.37
N GLN A 10 26.12 32.09 -7.36
CA GLN A 10 25.22 33.25 -7.30
C GLN A 10 23.94 33.04 -8.12
N ALA A 11 22.88 33.79 -7.79
CA ALA A 11 21.64 33.81 -8.56
C ALA A 11 21.90 34.12 -10.04
N GLY A 12 21.37 33.27 -10.93
CA GLY A 12 21.57 33.36 -12.38
C GLY A 12 22.95 32.93 -12.89
N ALA A 13 23.90 32.57 -12.01
CA ALA A 13 25.20 32.05 -12.42
C ALA A 13 25.10 30.58 -12.85
N PHE A 14 25.89 30.21 -13.85
CA PHE A 14 26.08 28.82 -14.27
C PHE A 14 27.52 28.37 -13.98
N GLY A 15 27.69 27.19 -13.40
CA GLY A 15 28.99 26.57 -13.21
C GLY A 15 28.96 25.08 -13.58
N GLN A 16 30.04 24.60 -14.20
CA GLN A 16 30.21 23.20 -14.54
C GLN A 16 31.60 22.72 -14.10
N ILE A 17 31.64 21.53 -13.51
CA ILE A 17 32.87 20.87 -13.07
C ILE A 17 32.87 19.46 -13.66
N THR A 18 34.00 19.05 -14.23
CA THR A 18 34.18 17.69 -14.76
C THR A 18 35.42 17.06 -14.14
N VAL A 19 35.26 15.89 -13.54
CA VAL A 19 36.33 15.02 -13.04
C VAL A 19 36.33 13.76 -13.90
N LEU A 20 37.24 13.72 -14.88
CA LEU A 20 37.26 12.71 -15.93
C LEU A 20 38.55 11.88 -15.92
N GLY A 21 38.42 10.58 -16.08
CA GLY A 21 39.53 9.67 -16.30
C GLY A 21 40.04 9.01 -15.02
N GLU A 22 40.63 7.83 -15.18
CA GLU A 22 41.22 7.06 -14.08
C GLU A 22 42.34 7.85 -13.40
N GLY A 23 42.32 7.87 -12.06
CA GLY A 23 43.29 8.62 -11.26
C GLY A 23 43.01 10.11 -11.11
N SER A 24 42.03 10.67 -11.82
CA SER A 24 41.57 12.04 -11.59
C SER A 24 40.82 12.13 -10.27
N THR A 25 41.39 12.84 -9.29
CA THR A 25 40.80 12.99 -7.95
C THR A 25 40.50 14.43 -7.60
N TRP A 26 39.31 14.67 -7.05
CA TRP A 26 39.01 15.91 -6.33
C TRP A 26 38.62 15.61 -4.89
N HIS A 27 39.22 16.33 -3.95
CA HIS A 27 38.87 16.26 -2.54
C HIS A 27 38.52 17.65 -2.01
N SER A 28 37.28 17.82 -1.56
CA SER A 28 36.82 18.97 -0.78
C SER A 28 36.78 18.56 0.70
N VAL A 29 37.45 19.30 1.58
CA VAL A 29 37.54 18.92 3.01
C VAL A 29 36.35 19.41 3.84
N GLU A 30 35.50 20.27 3.27
CA GLU A 30 34.23 20.72 3.83
C GLU A 30 33.09 20.31 2.86
N SER A 31 32.24 21.25 2.44
CA SER A 31 31.14 20.98 1.53
C SER A 31 31.56 20.90 0.06
N LEU A 32 30.75 20.20 -0.72
CA LEU A 32 30.62 20.37 -2.16
C LEU A 32 29.17 20.72 -2.49
N ASP A 33 28.98 21.93 -2.96
CA ASP A 33 27.66 22.50 -3.23
C ASP A 33 27.46 22.74 -4.73
N ILE A 34 26.56 21.98 -5.33
CA ILE A 34 26.25 22.04 -6.76
C ILE A 34 24.89 22.71 -6.94
N GLY A 35 24.90 23.92 -7.51
CA GLY A 35 23.74 24.80 -7.57
C GLY A 35 23.47 25.44 -6.21
N VAL A 36 24.19 26.50 -5.87
CA VAL A 36 24.02 27.20 -4.58
C VAL A 36 22.80 28.12 -4.63
N ASP A 37 22.91 29.26 -5.32
CA ASP A 37 21.79 30.15 -5.69
C ASP A 37 21.50 30.11 -7.21
N GLY A 38 22.43 29.57 -8.00
CA GLY A 38 22.36 29.47 -9.46
C GLY A 38 22.19 28.04 -9.96
N SER A 39 22.75 27.76 -11.13
CA SER A 39 22.78 26.43 -11.74
C SER A 39 24.18 25.84 -11.70
N GLY A 40 24.31 24.65 -11.11
CA GLY A 40 25.59 23.94 -11.01
C GLY A 40 25.50 22.54 -11.63
N ILE A 41 26.55 22.14 -12.33
CA ILE A 41 26.71 20.78 -12.86
C ILE A 41 28.04 20.20 -12.36
N LEU A 42 28.01 18.95 -11.90
CA LEU A 42 29.18 18.12 -11.64
C LEU A 42 29.09 16.81 -12.42
N GLU A 43 30.13 16.52 -13.19
CA GLU A 43 30.28 15.26 -13.91
C GLU A 43 31.49 14.48 -13.40
N ILE A 44 31.28 13.24 -12.98
CA ILE A 44 32.31 12.31 -12.53
C ILE A 44 32.28 11.12 -13.48
N ASN A 45 33.28 11.02 -14.35
CA ASN A 45 33.24 10.13 -15.52
C ASN A 45 34.55 9.34 -15.69
N GLY A 46 34.44 8.17 -16.33
CA GLY A 46 35.60 7.41 -16.83
C GLY A 46 36.62 7.02 -15.76
N GLY A 47 36.19 6.71 -14.53
CA GLY A 47 37.09 6.36 -13.41
C GLY A 47 37.52 7.54 -12.54
N GLY A 48 36.93 8.72 -12.74
CA GLY A 48 37.15 9.90 -11.88
C GLY A 48 36.63 9.67 -10.46
N SER A 49 37.27 10.30 -9.47
CA SER A 49 36.91 10.14 -8.05
C SER A 49 36.75 11.50 -7.36
N VAL A 50 35.60 11.71 -6.70
CA VAL A 50 35.34 12.88 -5.86
C VAL A 50 35.12 12.44 -4.41
N ARG A 51 35.73 13.16 -3.46
CA ARG A 51 35.53 12.97 -2.02
C ARG A 51 35.21 14.29 -1.34
N THR A 52 34.17 14.32 -0.52
CA THR A 52 33.66 15.53 0.14
C THR A 52 33.26 15.20 1.58
N ASN A 53 33.27 16.16 2.50
CA ASN A 53 32.62 15.92 3.81
C ASN A 53 31.11 15.95 3.63
N ALA A 54 30.53 17.10 3.32
CA ALA A 54 29.10 17.23 3.02
C ALA A 54 28.86 17.40 1.51
N GLY A 55 27.78 16.80 0.99
CA GLY A 55 27.36 16.98 -0.40
C GLY A 55 25.98 17.63 -0.48
N ARG A 56 25.84 18.73 -1.22
CA ARG A 56 24.55 19.38 -1.48
C ARG A 56 24.34 19.60 -2.97
N VAL A 57 23.17 19.21 -3.45
CA VAL A 57 22.77 19.37 -4.85
C VAL A 57 21.44 20.13 -4.88
N GLY A 58 21.44 21.36 -5.40
CA GLY A 58 20.30 22.29 -5.31
C GLY A 58 20.13 22.85 -3.90
N GLN A 59 21.06 23.71 -3.49
CA GLN A 59 21.20 24.15 -2.11
C GLN A 59 20.10 25.12 -1.67
N ASN A 60 19.95 26.28 -2.31
CA ASN A 60 19.01 27.32 -1.88
C ASN A 60 17.76 27.36 -2.76
N SER A 61 16.71 28.04 -2.29
CA SER A 61 15.45 28.19 -3.02
C SER A 61 15.67 28.79 -4.42
N GLY A 62 15.07 28.16 -5.44
CA GLY A 62 15.21 28.57 -6.84
C GLY A 62 16.50 28.12 -7.55
N SER A 63 17.44 27.49 -6.83
CA SER A 63 18.66 26.94 -7.42
C SER A 63 18.44 25.60 -8.13
N MET A 64 19.37 25.23 -9.01
CA MET A 64 19.38 23.95 -9.71
C MET A 64 20.77 23.29 -9.60
N GLY A 65 20.84 22.11 -8.99
CA GLY A 65 22.03 21.30 -8.94
C GLY A 65 21.87 20.02 -9.74
N GLN A 66 22.88 19.64 -10.51
CA GLN A 66 22.92 18.37 -11.21
C GLN A 66 24.27 17.67 -10.99
N VAL A 67 24.22 16.41 -10.58
CA VAL A 67 25.41 15.57 -10.44
C VAL A 67 25.24 14.28 -11.23
N THR A 68 26.26 13.91 -11.99
CA THR A 68 26.32 12.63 -12.70
C THR A 68 27.57 11.87 -12.28
N VAL A 69 27.40 10.63 -11.80
CA VAL A 69 28.46 9.67 -11.51
C VAL A 69 28.31 8.50 -12.48
N ASN A 70 29.08 8.50 -13.56
CA ASN A 70 28.85 7.60 -14.67
C ASN A 70 30.11 6.85 -15.12
N GLY A 71 29.93 5.56 -15.40
CA GLY A 71 30.98 4.67 -15.88
C GLY A 71 31.70 3.91 -14.76
N LEU A 72 32.28 2.77 -15.14
CA LEU A 72 33.01 1.89 -14.24
C LEU A 72 34.11 2.65 -13.49
N ASN A 73 34.21 2.38 -12.18
CA ASN A 73 35.15 3.01 -11.24
C ASN A 73 34.97 4.52 -11.01
N SER A 74 34.02 5.18 -11.67
CA SER A 74 33.66 6.56 -11.32
C SER A 74 33.00 6.57 -9.93
N ARG A 75 33.46 7.45 -9.05
CA ARG A 75 33.03 7.44 -7.65
C ARG A 75 32.82 8.81 -7.05
N TRP A 76 31.75 8.95 -6.29
CA TRP A 76 31.58 10.04 -5.33
C TRP A 76 31.50 9.46 -3.91
N SER A 77 32.34 9.95 -3.00
CA SER A 77 32.30 9.61 -1.57
C SER A 77 32.00 10.85 -0.74
N VAL A 78 30.97 10.78 0.06
CA VAL A 78 30.51 11.80 1.01
C VAL A 78 30.77 11.26 2.42
N ASP A 79 31.66 11.91 3.16
CA ASP A 79 32.11 11.45 4.48
C ASP A 79 31.13 11.81 5.61
N GLU A 80 30.14 12.68 5.34
CA GLU A 80 29.07 13.10 6.24
C GLU A 80 27.71 12.96 5.50
N SER A 81 26.86 14.01 5.57
CA SER A 81 25.51 14.03 5.00
C SER A 81 25.48 14.38 3.51
N LEU A 82 24.53 13.76 2.79
CA LEU A 82 24.20 14.07 1.41
C LEU A 82 22.77 14.61 1.32
N SER A 83 22.58 15.73 0.64
CA SER A 83 21.26 16.30 0.36
C SER A 83 21.09 16.56 -1.14
N VAL A 84 20.06 15.98 -1.73
CA VAL A 84 19.66 16.20 -3.13
C VAL A 84 18.31 16.90 -3.12
N GLY A 85 18.26 18.13 -3.61
CA GLY A 85 17.15 19.06 -3.40
C GLY A 85 17.12 19.52 -1.95
N ASN A 86 18.10 20.33 -1.53
CA ASN A 86 18.18 20.81 -0.15
C ASN A 86 17.05 21.82 0.14
N SER A 87 17.14 23.03 -0.41
CA SER A 87 16.02 23.98 -0.50
C SER A 87 15.65 24.33 -1.95
N GLY A 88 16.45 23.87 -2.92
CA GLY A 88 16.22 24.07 -4.36
C GLY A 88 15.83 22.78 -5.08
N HIS A 89 16.23 22.70 -6.34
CA HIS A 89 16.05 21.51 -7.19
C HIS A 89 17.38 20.77 -7.35
N GLY A 90 17.43 19.51 -6.93
CA GLY A 90 18.62 18.68 -7.06
C GLY A 90 18.35 17.43 -7.88
N MET A 91 19.26 17.12 -8.79
CA MET A 91 19.24 15.89 -9.58
C MET A 91 20.58 15.16 -9.43
N LEU A 92 20.53 13.87 -9.10
CA LEU A 92 21.70 13.01 -8.99
C LEU A 92 21.49 11.72 -9.78
N THR A 93 22.35 11.47 -10.75
CA THR A 93 22.34 10.24 -11.55
C THR A 93 23.60 9.44 -11.29
N ILE A 94 23.43 8.16 -10.98
CA ILE A 94 24.51 7.18 -10.86
C ILE A 94 24.22 6.11 -11.91
N SER A 95 25.17 5.83 -12.80
CA SER A 95 24.92 4.91 -13.90
C SER A 95 26.17 4.19 -14.44
N GLN A 96 25.94 3.16 -15.25
CA GLN A 96 26.95 2.41 -16.00
C GLN A 96 28.13 1.91 -15.14
N GLY A 97 27.84 1.44 -13.92
CA GLY A 97 28.87 0.93 -12.99
C GLY A 97 29.50 2.01 -12.09
N GLY A 98 28.94 3.22 -12.06
CA GLY A 98 29.32 4.26 -11.12
C GLY A 98 28.95 3.91 -9.67
N ALA A 99 29.66 4.52 -8.71
CA ALA A 99 29.49 4.25 -7.29
C ALA A 99 29.31 5.54 -6.47
N LEU A 100 28.31 5.55 -5.58
CA LEU A 100 28.14 6.58 -4.56
C LEU A 100 28.26 5.97 -3.16
N ARG A 101 28.93 6.70 -2.27
CA ARG A 101 28.95 6.37 -0.85
C ARG A 101 28.63 7.58 0.00
N SER A 102 27.75 7.46 0.99
CA SER A 102 27.50 8.47 2.05
C SER A 102 27.62 7.84 3.46
N GLN A 103 28.16 8.57 4.44
CA GLN A 103 28.33 8.03 5.80
C GLN A 103 27.17 8.33 6.72
N ASP A 104 26.63 9.55 6.65
CA ASP A 104 25.57 9.97 7.55
C ASP A 104 24.24 10.04 6.80
N THR A 105 23.33 10.89 7.29
CA THR A 105 21.99 11.07 6.74
C THR A 105 22.04 11.45 5.27
N SER A 106 21.27 10.73 4.47
CA SER A 106 21.05 11.01 3.06
C SER A 106 19.59 11.39 2.82
N VAL A 107 19.37 12.61 2.31
CA VAL A 107 18.03 13.17 2.10
C VAL A 107 17.81 13.52 0.64
N ILE A 108 16.63 13.17 0.13
CA ILE A 108 16.13 13.57 -1.19
C ILE A 108 14.87 14.42 -0.98
N GLY A 109 14.91 15.71 -1.33
CA GLY A 109 13.81 16.66 -1.05
C GLY A 109 13.73 17.05 0.43
N ASP A 110 14.69 17.88 0.86
CA ASP A 110 15.01 18.12 2.27
C ASP A 110 14.15 19.18 2.95
N ALA A 111 13.89 20.31 2.28
CA ALA A 111 13.15 21.46 2.83
C ALA A 111 11.81 21.71 2.11
N PRO A 112 10.90 22.52 2.69
CA PRO A 112 9.62 22.84 2.06
C PRO A 112 9.79 23.48 0.67
N GLY A 113 9.04 22.98 -0.31
CA GLY A 113 9.10 23.45 -1.70
C GLY A 113 10.33 22.98 -2.50
N SER A 114 11.27 22.27 -1.88
CA SER A 114 12.41 21.66 -2.58
C SER A 114 11.98 20.44 -3.41
N THR A 115 12.78 20.09 -4.42
CA THR A 115 12.62 18.85 -5.17
C THR A 115 13.95 18.14 -5.31
N GLY A 116 14.03 16.89 -4.84
CA GLY A 116 15.17 16.02 -5.03
C GLY A 116 14.83 14.85 -5.94
N GLN A 117 15.72 14.52 -6.86
CA GLN A 117 15.61 13.33 -7.70
C GLN A 117 16.94 12.56 -7.74
N VAL A 118 16.88 11.27 -7.43
CA VAL A 118 18.02 10.36 -7.53
C VAL A 118 17.68 9.18 -8.44
N SER A 119 18.57 8.85 -9.36
CA SER A 119 18.49 7.65 -10.21
C SER A 119 19.74 6.81 -10.03
N VAL A 120 19.55 5.51 -9.76
CA VAL A 120 20.58 4.49 -9.64
C VAL A 120 20.30 3.43 -10.69
N ASP A 121 20.98 3.53 -11.83
CA ASP A 121 20.60 2.83 -13.05
C ASP A 121 21.72 1.94 -13.60
N GLY A 122 21.36 0.71 -13.97
CA GLY A 122 22.26 -0.21 -14.68
C GLY A 122 23.03 -1.16 -13.75
N ALA A 123 23.36 -2.33 -14.29
CA ALA A 123 24.10 -3.37 -13.57
C ALA A 123 25.47 -2.88 -13.08
N GLY A 124 25.80 -3.22 -11.82
CA GLY A 124 27.05 -2.82 -11.17
C GLY A 124 27.06 -1.40 -10.62
N THR A 125 26.07 -0.58 -10.95
CA THR A 125 25.85 0.74 -10.35
C THR A 125 25.40 0.57 -8.91
N ASN A 126 26.05 1.28 -7.98
CA ASN A 126 25.72 1.18 -6.56
C ASN A 126 25.64 2.51 -5.83
N TRP A 127 24.77 2.56 -4.84
CA TRP A 127 24.76 3.58 -3.79
C TRP A 127 24.75 2.91 -2.41
N GLU A 128 25.83 3.09 -1.65
CA GLU A 128 25.93 2.67 -0.25
C GLU A 128 25.80 3.86 0.69
N LEU A 129 24.84 3.83 1.60
CA LEU A 129 24.69 4.83 2.66
C LEU A 129 24.71 4.17 4.04
N ARG A 130 25.26 4.86 5.06
CA ARG A 130 25.42 4.32 6.43
C ARG A 130 24.61 5.05 7.50
N GLY A 131 23.98 6.17 7.18
CA GLY A 131 23.07 6.88 8.08
C GLY A 131 21.59 6.63 7.75
N GLU A 132 20.74 7.57 8.17
CA GLU A 132 19.32 7.56 7.83
C GLU A 132 19.11 7.84 6.34
N PHE A 133 18.08 7.19 5.78
CA PHE A 133 17.68 7.33 4.39
C PHE A 133 16.29 7.96 4.34
N LEU A 134 16.19 9.18 3.81
CA LEU A 134 14.94 9.92 3.71
C LEU A 134 14.62 10.35 2.28
N VAL A 135 13.41 10.05 1.82
CA VAL A 135 12.88 10.47 0.52
C VAL A 135 11.61 11.28 0.75
N GLY A 136 11.65 12.56 0.42
CA GLY A 136 10.61 13.53 0.76
C GLY A 136 10.59 13.80 2.25
N ARG A 137 11.59 14.54 2.77
CA ARG A 137 11.63 14.88 4.20
C ARG A 137 10.58 15.96 4.52
N GLU A 138 10.81 17.17 4.03
CA GLU A 138 9.83 18.27 4.08
C GLU A 138 9.41 18.74 2.67
N GLY A 139 10.10 18.28 1.63
CA GLY A 139 9.83 18.60 0.23
C GLY A 139 9.29 17.42 -0.58
N ILE A 140 9.56 17.43 -1.89
CA ILE A 140 9.26 16.31 -2.79
C ILE A 140 10.56 15.56 -3.09
N GLY A 141 10.61 14.28 -2.74
CA GLY A 141 11.75 13.42 -3.04
C GLY A 141 11.39 12.26 -3.94
N SER A 142 12.26 11.93 -4.89
CA SER A 142 12.12 10.74 -5.74
C SER A 142 13.42 9.95 -5.83
N LEU A 143 13.34 8.64 -5.59
CA LEU A 143 14.41 7.67 -5.87
C LEU A 143 13.92 6.66 -6.91
N THR A 144 14.70 6.44 -7.96
CA THR A 144 14.53 5.32 -8.89
C THR A 144 15.75 4.41 -8.84
N VAL A 145 15.52 3.12 -8.67
CA VAL A 145 16.52 2.05 -8.79
C VAL A 145 16.11 1.15 -9.94
N SER A 146 16.91 1.13 -11.01
CA SER A 146 16.50 0.50 -12.27
C SER A 146 17.61 -0.29 -12.96
N ASN A 147 17.20 -1.20 -13.85
CA ASN A 147 18.08 -1.94 -14.76
C ASN A 147 19.26 -2.66 -14.08
N GLY A 148 19.07 -3.18 -12.86
CA GLY A 148 20.13 -3.87 -12.10
C GLY A 148 20.93 -2.97 -11.15
N GLY A 149 20.47 -1.73 -10.91
CA GLY A 149 21.04 -0.83 -9.92
C GLY A 149 20.85 -1.32 -8.48
N TYR A 150 21.76 -0.94 -7.59
CA TYR A 150 21.77 -1.41 -6.21
C TYR A 150 21.88 -0.27 -5.20
N VAL A 151 20.93 -0.21 -4.26
CA VAL A 151 20.97 0.73 -3.13
C VAL A 151 21.01 -0.05 -1.82
N MET A 152 22.00 0.26 -0.98
CA MET A 152 22.18 -0.33 0.34
C MET A 152 22.23 0.75 1.42
N ALA A 153 21.22 0.76 2.29
CA ALA A 153 21.15 1.54 3.51
C ALA A 153 21.61 0.69 4.70
N GLY A 154 22.92 0.74 4.97
CA GLY A 154 23.69 -0.20 5.79
C GLY A 154 23.97 0.24 7.24
N GLY A 155 23.13 1.09 7.84
CA GLY A 155 23.31 1.67 9.18
C GLY A 155 22.38 1.16 10.29
N ASN A 156 21.49 0.21 10.00
CA ASN A 156 20.40 -0.22 10.89
C ASN A 156 19.45 0.93 11.31
N PHE A 157 19.34 1.96 10.47
CA PHE A 157 18.36 3.03 10.63
C PHE A 157 17.05 2.68 9.93
N THR A 158 15.96 3.28 10.38
CA THR A 158 14.69 3.19 9.65
C THR A 158 14.74 4.10 8.43
N GLY A 159 14.55 3.55 7.23
CA GLY A 159 14.37 4.35 6.02
C GLY A 159 12.97 4.97 6.01
N ILE A 160 12.84 6.22 5.55
CA ILE A 160 11.57 6.97 5.57
C ILE A 160 11.26 7.51 4.17
N ILE A 161 10.04 7.26 3.71
CA ILE A 161 9.49 7.76 2.45
C ILE A 161 8.25 8.61 2.80
N GLY A 162 8.32 9.93 2.63
CA GLY A 162 7.28 10.87 3.05
C GLY A 162 7.28 11.11 4.57
N ASP A 163 8.21 11.93 5.05
CA ASP A 163 8.52 12.08 6.48
C ASP A 163 7.59 13.05 7.21
N VAL A 164 7.43 14.28 6.71
CA VAL A 164 6.72 15.37 7.38
C VAL A 164 5.38 15.67 6.70
N SER A 165 4.40 16.19 7.45
CA SER A 165 3.11 16.62 6.91
C SER A 165 3.26 17.57 5.71
N GLY A 166 2.56 17.28 4.62
CA GLY A 166 2.66 18.03 3.36
C GLY A 166 3.83 17.63 2.45
N SER A 167 4.77 16.81 2.92
CA SER A 167 5.85 16.26 2.08
C SER A 167 5.37 15.07 1.24
N SER A 168 6.13 14.76 0.19
CA SER A 168 5.88 13.59 -0.67
C SER A 168 7.18 12.86 -0.99
N GLY A 169 7.22 11.57 -0.66
CA GLY A 169 8.32 10.67 -1.01
C GLY A 169 7.86 9.61 -1.99
N VAL A 170 8.64 9.40 -3.05
CA VAL A 170 8.36 8.35 -4.05
C VAL A 170 9.62 7.51 -4.28
N VAL A 171 9.50 6.20 -4.13
CA VAL A 171 10.56 5.25 -4.43
C VAL A 171 10.07 4.22 -5.43
N MET A 172 10.84 4.00 -6.49
CA MET A 172 10.58 2.98 -7.50
C MET A 172 11.77 2.03 -7.61
N VAL A 173 11.52 0.73 -7.49
CA VAL A 173 12.51 -0.33 -7.69
C VAL A 173 12.02 -1.22 -8.83
N ASP A 174 12.58 -0.99 -10.01
CA ASP A 174 12.06 -1.52 -11.26
C ASP A 174 13.12 -2.29 -12.06
N GLY A 175 12.76 -3.47 -12.55
CA GLY A 175 13.61 -4.25 -13.44
C GLY A 175 14.47 -5.29 -12.73
N SER A 176 14.85 -6.31 -13.49
CA SER A 176 15.58 -7.47 -12.98
C SER A 176 16.93 -7.09 -12.36
N GLY A 177 17.14 -7.53 -11.12
CA GLY A 177 18.36 -7.26 -10.35
C GLY A 177 18.38 -5.91 -9.65
N SER A 178 17.42 -5.02 -9.93
CA SER A 178 17.27 -3.76 -9.21
C SER A 178 16.91 -4.04 -7.77
N THR A 179 17.70 -3.52 -6.84
CA THR A 179 17.57 -3.88 -5.43
C THR A 179 17.69 -2.67 -4.51
N LEU A 180 16.78 -2.54 -3.56
CA LEU A 180 16.89 -1.64 -2.41
C LEU A 180 16.91 -2.48 -1.13
N THR A 181 18.02 -2.42 -0.40
CA THR A 181 18.14 -3.06 0.92
C THR A 181 18.27 -2.01 2.01
N ASN A 182 17.39 -2.05 3.00
CA ASN A 182 17.54 -1.29 4.23
C ASN A 182 17.83 -2.22 5.41
N THR A 183 18.93 -2.01 6.11
CA THR A 183 19.33 -2.87 7.24
C THR A 183 18.52 -2.62 8.51
N GLY A 184 17.76 -1.53 8.60
CA GLY A 184 16.77 -1.31 9.67
C GLY A 184 15.34 -1.54 9.17
N GLY A 185 14.38 -0.82 9.76
CA GLY A 185 12.97 -0.84 9.32
C GLY A 185 12.69 0.05 8.11
N LEU A 186 11.47 0.04 7.60
CA LEU A 186 11.04 0.94 6.52
C LEU A 186 9.72 1.60 6.89
N MET A 187 9.62 2.91 6.71
CA MET A 187 8.39 3.69 6.86
C MET A 187 7.98 4.29 5.51
N VAL A 188 6.71 4.11 5.15
CA VAL A 188 6.11 4.69 3.93
C VAL A 188 4.89 5.51 4.36
N GLY A 189 4.98 6.82 4.19
CA GLY A 189 4.05 7.79 4.75
C GLY A 189 4.16 7.84 6.27
N ARG A 190 5.20 8.51 6.80
CA ARG A 190 5.32 8.71 8.26
C ARG A 190 4.30 9.74 8.73
N ALA A 191 4.51 11.02 8.43
CA ALA A 191 3.51 12.08 8.61
C ALA A 191 3.04 12.71 7.28
N GLY A 192 3.78 12.46 6.19
CA GLY A 192 3.44 12.90 4.83
C GLY A 192 2.82 11.80 3.98
N THR A 193 2.95 11.95 2.66
CA THR A 193 2.58 10.92 1.70
C THR A 193 3.82 10.16 1.24
N GLY A 194 3.83 8.84 1.40
CA GLY A 194 4.89 7.97 0.89
C GLY A 194 4.37 6.99 -0.15
N THR A 195 5.14 6.75 -1.20
CA THR A 195 4.85 5.73 -2.22
C THR A 195 6.08 4.87 -2.48
N LEU A 196 5.90 3.56 -2.46
CA LEU A 196 6.90 2.56 -2.88
C LEU A 196 6.31 1.67 -3.96
N SER A 197 6.94 1.61 -5.13
CA SER A 197 6.60 0.65 -6.19
C SER A 197 7.75 -0.33 -6.42
N ILE A 198 7.40 -1.61 -6.55
CA ILE A 198 8.33 -2.71 -6.83
C ILE A 198 7.78 -3.50 -8.01
N SER A 199 8.47 -3.44 -9.14
CA SER A 199 7.98 -3.94 -10.42
C SER A 199 9.07 -4.65 -11.23
N ASN A 200 8.64 -5.43 -12.22
CA ASN A 200 9.52 -6.04 -13.23
C ASN A 200 10.71 -6.81 -12.63
N ARG A 201 10.49 -7.59 -11.57
CA ARG A 201 11.52 -8.38 -10.86
C ARG A 201 12.46 -7.55 -9.98
N GLY A 202 12.05 -6.35 -9.58
CA GLY A 202 12.70 -5.55 -8.55
C GLY A 202 12.60 -6.22 -7.18
N THR A 203 13.54 -5.93 -6.29
CA THR A 203 13.56 -6.48 -4.93
C THR A 203 13.76 -5.40 -3.87
N VAL A 204 12.89 -5.38 -2.88
CA VAL A 204 13.07 -4.58 -1.65
C VAL A 204 13.22 -5.51 -0.46
N SER A 205 14.17 -5.22 0.43
CA SER A 205 14.33 -5.96 1.67
C SER A 205 14.62 -5.02 2.82
N ASN A 206 13.92 -5.22 3.95
CA ASN A 206 14.23 -4.56 5.21
C ASN A 206 14.31 -5.55 6.38
N GLN A 207 15.34 -5.44 7.23
CA GLN A 207 15.53 -6.36 8.35
C GLN A 207 14.64 -6.02 9.55
N GLY A 208 14.29 -4.73 9.72
CA GLY A 208 13.34 -4.28 10.73
C GLY A 208 11.90 -4.33 10.24
N HIS A 209 10.98 -3.74 11.02
CA HIS A 209 9.56 -3.68 10.65
C HIS A 209 9.29 -2.72 9.48
N SER A 210 8.31 -3.07 8.65
CA SER A 210 7.72 -2.16 7.66
C SER A 210 6.46 -1.52 8.23
N ARG A 211 6.34 -0.20 8.10
CA ARG A 211 5.24 0.59 8.66
C ARG A 211 4.68 1.54 7.61
N ILE A 212 3.43 1.33 7.22
CA ILE A 212 2.78 2.01 6.10
C ILE A 212 1.62 2.84 6.65
N GLY A 213 1.63 4.15 6.43
CA GLY A 213 0.66 5.07 7.04
C GLY A 213 0.82 5.12 8.56
N VAL A 214 1.84 5.84 9.04
CA VAL A 214 2.27 5.80 10.45
C VAL A 214 1.42 6.74 11.31
N ASP A 215 1.58 8.04 11.15
CA ASP A 215 0.95 9.07 11.98
C ASP A 215 -0.47 9.39 11.48
N GLU A 216 -1.29 10.04 12.30
CA GLU A 216 -2.65 10.47 11.92
C GLU A 216 -2.64 11.30 10.62
N ASN A 217 -3.60 11.03 9.73
CA ASN A 217 -3.74 11.65 8.40
C ASN A 217 -2.58 11.41 7.40
N SER A 218 -1.54 10.65 7.79
CA SER A 218 -0.51 10.20 6.85
C SER A 218 -1.06 9.14 5.91
N ILE A 219 -0.46 9.06 4.71
CA ILE A 219 -0.85 8.09 3.69
C ILE A 219 0.41 7.37 3.19
N GLY A 220 0.43 6.06 3.36
CA GLY A 220 1.45 5.19 2.79
C GLY A 220 0.86 4.29 1.71
N TRP A 221 1.51 4.23 0.55
CA TRP A 221 1.16 3.33 -0.56
C TRP A 221 2.34 2.42 -0.90
N VAL A 222 2.10 1.12 -0.98
CA VAL A 222 3.06 0.14 -1.48
C VAL A 222 2.41 -0.72 -2.56
N THR A 223 3.07 -0.85 -3.71
CA THR A 223 2.68 -1.78 -4.77
C THR A 223 3.81 -2.75 -5.04
N VAL A 224 3.49 -4.05 -5.08
CA VAL A 224 4.40 -5.12 -5.49
C VAL A 224 3.75 -5.86 -6.65
N GLU A 225 4.20 -5.60 -7.87
CA GLU A 225 3.54 -6.08 -9.08
C GLU A 225 4.50 -6.76 -10.06
N GLY A 226 3.99 -7.72 -10.81
CA GLY A 226 4.74 -8.46 -11.81
C GLY A 226 5.51 -9.65 -11.24
N GLU A 227 5.60 -10.70 -12.05
CA GLU A 227 6.24 -11.96 -11.68
C GLU A 227 7.70 -11.75 -11.24
N GLY A 228 8.02 -12.23 -10.03
CA GLY A 228 9.37 -12.17 -9.47
C GLY A 228 9.72 -10.84 -8.80
N SER A 229 8.80 -9.87 -8.74
CA SER A 229 8.94 -8.70 -7.87
C SER A 229 8.75 -9.13 -6.42
N VAL A 230 9.67 -8.73 -5.53
CA VAL A 230 9.72 -9.24 -4.15
C VAL A 230 9.86 -8.12 -3.13
N TRP A 231 9.09 -8.22 -2.05
CA TRP A 231 9.31 -7.46 -0.83
C TRP A 231 9.47 -8.38 0.38
N ASN A 232 10.61 -8.26 1.07
CA ASN A 232 10.86 -8.96 2.34
C ASN A 232 10.91 -7.96 3.50
N SER A 233 10.20 -8.28 4.57
CA SER A 233 10.15 -7.50 5.80
C SER A 233 10.20 -8.41 7.02
N SER A 234 10.51 -7.84 8.20
CA SER A 234 10.14 -8.48 9.47
C SER A 234 8.61 -8.36 9.64
N THR A 235 8.11 -7.66 10.66
CA THR A 235 6.66 -7.42 10.79
C THR A 235 6.17 -6.31 9.84
N LEU A 236 5.08 -6.55 9.12
CA LEU A 236 4.40 -5.56 8.28
C LEU A 236 3.21 -4.93 9.04
N TYR A 237 3.18 -3.60 9.12
CA TYR A 237 2.05 -2.83 9.62
C TYR A 237 1.45 -2.01 8.47
N ALA A 238 0.25 -2.37 8.02
CA ALA A 238 -0.55 -1.59 7.07
C ALA A 238 -1.59 -0.78 7.85
N GLY A 239 -1.38 0.53 7.96
CA GLY A 239 -2.17 1.42 8.81
C GLY A 239 -1.82 1.25 10.28
N ILE A 240 -1.01 2.17 10.83
CA ILE A 240 -0.70 2.22 12.27
C ILE A 240 -1.67 3.14 12.99
N SER A 241 -1.57 4.45 12.76
CA SER A 241 -2.57 5.46 13.15
C SER A 241 -3.09 6.21 11.90
N GLY A 242 -2.34 6.16 10.79
CA GLY A 242 -2.71 6.70 9.48
C GLY A 242 -3.38 5.70 8.56
N ARG A 243 -3.35 5.99 7.25
CA ARG A 243 -3.87 5.12 6.20
C ARG A 243 -2.72 4.40 5.48
N GLY A 244 -2.67 3.08 5.58
CA GLY A 244 -1.69 2.25 4.90
C GLY A 244 -2.32 1.34 3.86
N ASN A 245 -1.90 1.50 2.61
CA ASN A 245 -2.39 0.75 1.46
C ASN A 245 -1.27 -0.14 0.89
N VAL A 246 -1.56 -1.43 0.73
CA VAL A 246 -0.62 -2.39 0.11
C VAL A 246 -1.35 -3.18 -0.98
N ALA A 247 -0.81 -3.14 -2.20
CA ALA A 247 -1.30 -3.93 -3.33
C ALA A 247 -0.22 -4.93 -3.75
N ILE A 248 -0.60 -6.20 -3.86
CA ILE A 248 0.24 -7.29 -4.36
C ILE A 248 -0.48 -7.86 -5.58
N ALA A 249 0.12 -7.72 -6.75
CA ALA A 249 -0.55 -7.98 -8.02
C ALA A 249 0.32 -8.78 -9.00
N GLU A 250 -0.32 -9.43 -9.98
CA GLU A 250 0.35 -9.95 -11.19
C GLU A 250 1.59 -10.84 -10.92
N GLY A 251 1.54 -11.70 -9.90
CA GLY A 251 2.68 -12.57 -9.53
C GLY A 251 3.71 -11.95 -8.58
N GLY A 252 3.45 -10.75 -8.05
CA GLY A 252 4.24 -10.13 -6.99
C GLY A 252 4.24 -10.96 -5.69
N SER A 253 5.33 -10.88 -4.92
CA SER A 253 5.52 -11.70 -3.71
C SER A 253 5.94 -10.85 -2.51
N VAL A 254 5.19 -10.96 -1.42
CA VAL A 254 5.52 -10.34 -0.12
C VAL A 254 5.78 -11.41 0.92
N ARG A 255 6.85 -11.23 1.71
CA ARG A 255 7.17 -12.07 2.87
C ARG A 255 7.36 -11.21 4.10
N SER A 256 6.69 -11.56 5.18
CA SER A 256 6.84 -10.94 6.49
C SER A 256 6.90 -11.99 7.60
N GLU A 257 7.49 -11.65 8.74
CA GLU A 257 7.45 -12.51 9.93
C GLU A 257 6.07 -12.48 10.60
N GLY A 258 5.37 -11.36 10.51
CA GLY A 258 4.02 -11.16 11.02
C GLY A 258 3.36 -9.99 10.32
N ALA A 259 2.08 -9.77 10.60
CA ALA A 259 1.34 -8.70 9.95
C ALA A 259 0.19 -8.14 10.79
N TYR A 260 -0.01 -6.83 10.67
CA TYR A 260 -1.15 -6.10 11.23
C TYR A 260 -1.74 -5.18 10.16
N ILE A 261 -3.04 -5.29 9.94
CA ILE A 261 -3.82 -4.41 9.06
C ILE A 261 -4.81 -3.65 9.95
N GLY A 262 -4.70 -2.32 10.03
CA GLY A 262 -5.48 -1.50 10.97
C GLY A 262 -5.07 -1.76 12.43
N TYR A 263 -3.86 -1.32 12.80
CA TYR A 263 -3.23 -1.69 14.07
C TYR A 263 -3.77 -0.94 15.30
N GLU A 264 -3.87 0.39 15.26
CA GLU A 264 -4.36 1.22 16.36
C GLU A 264 -5.77 1.77 16.08
N TRP A 265 -6.38 2.36 17.10
CA TRP A 265 -7.71 2.98 16.97
C TRP A 265 -7.69 4.12 15.96
N GLY A 266 -8.70 4.18 15.08
CA GLY A 266 -8.81 5.17 14.02
C GLY A 266 -7.94 4.91 12.78
N ALA A 267 -7.01 3.95 12.85
CA ALA A 267 -6.17 3.57 11.72
C ALA A 267 -6.96 2.88 10.62
N VAL A 268 -6.49 3.04 9.38
CA VAL A 268 -7.05 2.33 8.23
C VAL A 268 -5.95 1.57 7.52
N GLY A 269 -6.05 0.24 7.54
CA GLY A 269 -5.20 -0.62 6.73
C GLY A 269 -6.01 -1.27 5.62
N ASP A 270 -5.55 -1.18 4.39
CA ASP A 270 -6.14 -1.92 3.27
C ASP A 270 -5.06 -2.68 2.52
N VAL A 271 -5.20 -4.00 2.45
CA VAL A 271 -4.30 -4.88 1.71
C VAL A 271 -5.09 -5.65 0.65
N THR A 272 -4.61 -5.64 -0.58
CA THR A 272 -5.18 -6.43 -1.68
C THR A 272 -4.11 -7.36 -2.24
N VAL A 273 -4.44 -8.65 -2.37
CA VAL A 273 -3.64 -9.66 -3.06
C VAL A 273 -4.46 -10.18 -4.22
N SER A 274 -4.07 -9.83 -5.44
CA SER A 274 -4.87 -10.08 -6.64
C SER A 274 -4.06 -10.61 -7.82
N GLY A 275 -4.64 -11.54 -8.57
CA GLY A 275 -4.04 -12.08 -9.78
C GLY A 275 -3.26 -13.37 -9.52
N ALA A 276 -3.14 -14.18 -10.58
CA ALA A 276 -2.46 -15.47 -10.52
C ALA A 276 -1.02 -15.34 -9.99
N ASN A 277 -0.65 -16.22 -9.05
CA ASN A 277 0.65 -16.29 -8.39
C ASN A 277 1.01 -15.08 -7.50
N ALA A 278 0.16 -14.05 -7.40
CA ALA A 278 0.36 -12.99 -6.41
C ALA A 278 0.25 -13.62 -5.02
N ASN A 279 1.28 -13.44 -4.19
CA ASN A 279 1.33 -14.14 -2.91
C ASN A 279 1.83 -13.27 -1.76
N TRP A 280 1.28 -13.54 -0.58
CA TRP A 280 1.76 -13.00 0.68
C TRP A 280 1.88 -14.10 1.72
N THR A 281 3.07 -14.26 2.30
CA THR A 281 3.30 -15.23 3.37
C THR A 281 3.75 -14.57 4.66
N THR A 282 3.14 -14.96 5.78
CA THR A 282 3.62 -14.68 7.15
C THR A 282 4.13 -15.97 7.83
N SER A 283 5.22 -15.87 8.61
CA SER A 283 5.89 -17.07 9.16
C SER A 283 5.80 -17.26 10.68
N ASN A 284 5.90 -16.20 11.50
CA ASN A 284 6.22 -16.30 12.93
C ASN A 284 5.11 -15.80 13.86
N TYR A 285 4.54 -14.62 13.61
CA TYR A 285 3.66 -13.91 14.57
C TYR A 285 2.20 -13.79 14.11
N GLY A 286 1.84 -14.46 13.02
CA GLY A 286 0.48 -14.47 12.47
C GLY A 286 0.09 -13.22 11.69
N LEU A 287 -1.19 -13.16 11.31
CA LEU A 287 -1.81 -12.09 10.53
C LEU A 287 -3.06 -11.58 11.28
N TYR A 288 -3.05 -10.29 11.64
CA TYR A 288 -4.18 -9.63 12.29
C TYR A 288 -4.84 -8.64 11.33
N VAL A 289 -6.15 -8.77 11.14
CA VAL A 289 -6.97 -7.88 10.31
C VAL A 289 -7.97 -7.14 11.20
N GLY A 290 -7.84 -5.83 11.29
CA GLY A 290 -8.61 -5.01 12.23
C GLY A 290 -8.25 -5.35 13.67
N ARG A 291 -6.98 -5.11 14.08
CA ARG A 291 -6.58 -5.38 15.47
C ARG A 291 -7.19 -4.39 16.44
N GLY A 292 -7.03 -3.10 16.15
CA GLY A 292 -7.56 -1.99 16.94
C GLY A 292 -8.27 -0.93 16.11
N GLY A 293 -7.94 -0.85 14.81
CA GLY A 293 -8.56 0.05 13.84
C GLY A 293 -9.41 -0.72 12.82
N ASN A 294 -9.56 -0.10 11.64
CA ASN A 294 -10.24 -0.69 10.50
C ASN A 294 -9.20 -1.37 9.60
N GLY A 295 -9.27 -2.70 9.49
CA GLY A 295 -8.41 -3.47 8.61
C GLY A 295 -9.20 -4.19 7.55
N THR A 296 -8.78 -4.07 6.29
CA THR A 296 -9.36 -4.76 5.14
C THR A 296 -8.30 -5.64 4.47
N LEU A 297 -8.62 -6.91 4.23
CA LEU A 297 -7.82 -7.81 3.41
C LEU A 297 -8.69 -8.37 2.27
N ASN A 298 -8.33 -8.06 1.04
CA ASN A 298 -8.97 -8.59 -0.16
C ASN A 298 -8.04 -9.59 -0.85
N ILE A 299 -8.53 -10.80 -1.09
CA ILE A 299 -7.82 -11.86 -1.81
C ILE A 299 -8.68 -12.22 -3.01
N THR A 300 -8.26 -11.79 -4.20
CA THR A 300 -9.10 -11.89 -5.40
C THR A 300 -8.35 -12.41 -6.62
N SER A 301 -9.08 -12.79 -7.67
CA SER A 301 -8.52 -13.13 -8.99
C SER A 301 -7.35 -14.13 -8.97
N GLY A 302 -7.35 -15.12 -8.06
CA GLY A 302 -6.30 -16.12 -7.95
C GLY A 302 -5.12 -15.78 -7.03
N GLY A 303 -5.24 -14.71 -6.23
CA GLY A 303 -4.24 -14.34 -5.23
C GLY A 303 -4.19 -15.32 -4.05
N GLU A 304 -3.04 -15.43 -3.39
CA GLU A 304 -2.85 -16.34 -2.26
C GLU A 304 -2.23 -15.64 -1.03
N VAL A 305 -2.86 -15.82 0.13
CA VAL A 305 -2.31 -15.43 1.43
C VAL A 305 -2.08 -16.66 2.27
N SER A 306 -0.93 -16.75 2.93
CA SER A 306 -0.61 -17.84 3.86
C SER A 306 -0.11 -17.28 5.19
N CYS A 307 -0.63 -17.76 6.32
CA CYS A 307 -0.15 -17.39 7.65
C CYS A 307 -0.05 -18.61 8.58
N SER A 308 0.77 -18.50 9.63
CA SER A 308 0.86 -19.51 10.69
C SER A 308 -0.32 -19.45 11.68
N TRP A 309 -0.92 -18.27 11.81
CA TRP A 309 -2.06 -17.98 12.68
C TRP A 309 -2.78 -16.73 12.14
N GLY A 310 -4.10 -16.66 12.28
CA GLY A 310 -4.91 -15.54 11.81
C GLY A 310 -5.87 -15.03 12.87
N ALA A 311 -6.10 -13.72 12.92
CA ALA A 311 -7.24 -13.14 13.62
C ALA A 311 -7.87 -11.99 12.85
N ILE A 312 -9.19 -11.90 12.98
CA ILE A 312 -10.02 -10.84 12.41
C ILE A 312 -10.78 -10.20 13.56
N GLY A 313 -10.69 -8.87 13.70
CA GLY A 313 -11.39 -8.12 14.76
C GLY A 313 -10.93 -8.49 16.16
N SER A 314 -9.76 -8.01 16.59
CA SER A 314 -9.15 -8.47 17.86
C SER A 314 -9.61 -7.73 19.12
N PHE A 315 -10.10 -6.49 19.00
CA PHE A 315 -10.54 -5.68 20.15
C PHE A 315 -12.01 -5.25 20.01
N SER A 316 -12.63 -4.88 21.13
CA SER A 316 -13.98 -4.30 21.11
C SER A 316 -13.96 -3.03 20.25
N SER A 317 -14.86 -2.90 19.27
CA SER A 317 -14.95 -1.81 18.28
C SER A 317 -13.88 -1.75 17.17
N SER A 318 -12.97 -2.73 17.07
CA SER A 318 -12.13 -2.87 15.86
C SER A 318 -12.92 -3.58 14.76
N SER A 319 -12.87 -3.08 13.52
CA SER A 319 -13.50 -3.73 12.36
C SER A 319 -12.44 -4.42 11.51
N GLY A 320 -12.50 -5.74 11.46
CA GLY A 320 -11.70 -6.55 10.56
C GLY A 320 -12.56 -7.07 9.42
N LYS A 321 -12.22 -6.75 8.18
CA LYS A 321 -12.91 -7.26 7.00
C LYS A 321 -11.95 -8.07 6.16
N VAL A 322 -12.31 -9.32 5.89
CA VAL A 322 -11.56 -10.17 4.98
C VAL A 322 -12.48 -10.67 3.89
N ARG A 323 -12.00 -10.65 2.66
CA ARG A 323 -12.72 -11.12 1.49
C ARG A 323 -11.84 -12.08 0.70
N ILE A 324 -12.37 -13.26 0.39
CA ILE A 324 -11.76 -14.26 -0.49
C ILE A 324 -12.72 -14.52 -1.63
N HIS A 325 -12.37 -14.09 -2.84
CA HIS A 325 -13.30 -14.11 -3.95
C HIS A 325 -12.68 -14.46 -5.29
N GLY A 326 -13.42 -15.19 -6.10
CA GLY A 326 -13.01 -15.59 -7.42
C GLY A 326 -12.18 -16.87 -7.39
N ALA A 327 -12.29 -17.64 -8.46
CA ALA A 327 -11.66 -18.94 -8.57
C ALA A 327 -10.13 -18.87 -8.36
N GLY A 328 -9.63 -19.74 -7.50
CA GLY A 328 -8.19 -19.84 -7.20
C GLY A 328 -7.69 -18.88 -6.13
N SER A 329 -8.52 -17.93 -5.66
CA SER A 329 -8.18 -17.06 -4.54
C SER A 329 -8.17 -17.85 -3.23
N LYS A 330 -7.10 -17.73 -2.44
CA LYS A 330 -6.87 -18.60 -1.27
C LYS A 330 -6.36 -17.83 -0.06
N TRP A 331 -6.92 -18.16 1.11
CA TRP A 331 -6.28 -17.89 2.38
C TRP A 331 -5.97 -19.20 3.11
N ASN A 332 -4.68 -19.47 3.31
CA ASN A 332 -4.19 -20.65 3.99
C ASN A 332 -3.73 -20.31 5.41
N VAL A 333 -4.50 -20.75 6.41
CA VAL A 333 -4.18 -20.58 7.82
C VAL A 333 -3.64 -21.90 8.38
N ARG A 334 -2.33 -22.00 8.56
CA ARG A 334 -1.66 -23.24 9.00
C ARG A 334 -1.83 -23.57 10.49
N GLY A 335 -2.62 -22.78 11.19
CA GLY A 335 -2.84 -22.91 12.63
C GLY A 335 -4.27 -22.54 12.98
N VAL A 336 -4.43 -21.65 13.96
CA VAL A 336 -5.75 -21.18 14.39
C VAL A 336 -6.17 -19.94 13.61
N LEU A 337 -7.45 -19.86 13.27
CA LEU A 337 -8.12 -18.64 12.83
C LEU A 337 -9.14 -18.22 13.89
N ASP A 338 -8.99 -17.02 14.44
CA ASP A 338 -9.94 -16.41 15.36
C ASP A 338 -10.73 -15.27 14.69
N VAL A 339 -12.05 -15.40 14.64
CA VAL A 339 -12.97 -14.38 14.11
C VAL A 339 -13.78 -13.80 15.28
N GLY A 340 -13.54 -12.52 15.61
CA GLY A 340 -14.14 -11.85 16.76
C GLY A 340 -14.31 -10.34 16.55
N GLY A 341 -14.66 -9.59 17.61
CA GLY A 341 -14.82 -8.14 17.50
C GLY A 341 -16.04 -7.77 16.65
N ASP A 342 -15.87 -6.88 15.65
CA ASP A 342 -16.79 -6.59 14.53
C ASP A 342 -16.22 -7.15 13.21
N ALA A 343 -15.90 -8.45 13.19
CA ALA A 343 -15.28 -9.11 12.05
C ALA A 343 -16.28 -9.60 11.02
N MET A 344 -15.95 -9.37 9.75
CA MET A 344 -16.62 -9.99 8.60
C MET A 344 -15.59 -10.73 7.76
N LEU A 345 -15.90 -12.00 7.45
CA LEU A 345 -15.12 -12.83 6.55
C LEU A 345 -16.02 -13.37 5.44
N ASN A 346 -15.83 -12.88 4.23
CA ASN A 346 -16.66 -13.19 3.07
C ASN A 346 -15.91 -14.15 2.14
N ILE A 347 -16.54 -15.27 1.77
CA ILE A 347 -15.96 -16.29 0.89
C ILE A 347 -16.96 -16.60 -0.23
N THR A 348 -16.63 -16.23 -1.48
CA THR A 348 -17.56 -16.31 -2.61
C THR A 348 -16.84 -16.68 -3.91
N ASP A 349 -17.61 -17.13 -4.92
CA ASP A 349 -17.16 -17.34 -6.30
C ASP A 349 -15.89 -18.19 -6.46
N GLY A 350 -15.80 -19.31 -5.74
CA GLY A 350 -14.62 -20.19 -5.82
C GLY A 350 -13.45 -19.79 -4.92
N GLY A 351 -13.62 -18.76 -4.08
CA GLY A 351 -12.68 -18.43 -3.01
C GLY A 351 -12.57 -19.56 -1.99
N LEU A 352 -11.35 -19.80 -1.48
CA LEU A 352 -11.06 -20.90 -0.56
C LEU A 352 -10.37 -20.39 0.72
N LEU A 353 -10.92 -20.77 1.86
CA LEU A 353 -10.26 -20.70 3.16
C LEU A 353 -9.84 -22.10 3.61
N THR A 354 -8.58 -22.27 4.01
CA THR A 354 -8.10 -23.48 4.68
C THR A 354 -7.65 -23.15 6.10
N VAL A 355 -8.05 -23.99 7.07
CA VAL A 355 -7.66 -23.84 8.48
C VAL A 355 -7.18 -25.17 9.02
N ASP A 356 -5.89 -25.29 9.32
CA ASP A 356 -5.23 -26.57 9.63
C ASP A 356 -5.42 -27.04 11.08
N TYR A 357 -5.94 -26.21 11.98
CA TYR A 357 -6.07 -26.59 13.39
C TYR A 357 -7.44 -26.28 14.01
N ALA A 358 -7.76 -25.01 14.25
CA ALA A 358 -9.04 -24.63 14.86
C ALA A 358 -9.56 -23.34 14.26
N LEU A 359 -10.88 -23.28 14.08
CA LEU A 359 -11.60 -22.09 13.68
C LEU A 359 -12.48 -21.63 14.84
N THR A 360 -12.22 -20.45 15.38
CA THR A 360 -13.03 -19.87 16.45
C THR A 360 -13.87 -18.72 15.91
N ILE A 361 -15.18 -18.73 16.13
CA ILE A 361 -16.08 -17.63 15.79
C ILE A 361 -16.80 -17.19 17.08
N SER A 362 -16.45 -16.00 17.57
CA SER A 362 -16.91 -15.52 18.88
C SER A 362 -17.87 -14.35 18.75
N ALA A 363 -19.15 -14.54 19.06
CA ALA A 363 -20.12 -13.46 19.23
C ALA A 363 -19.90 -12.72 20.55
N THR A 364 -20.07 -11.40 20.55
CA THR A 364 -20.24 -10.62 21.78
C THR A 364 -21.66 -10.03 21.80
N PRO A 365 -22.22 -9.63 22.96
CA PRO A 365 -23.59 -9.07 23.02
C PRO A 365 -23.84 -7.83 22.15
N ARG A 366 -22.80 -7.23 21.58
CA ARG A 366 -22.86 -6.04 20.72
C ARG A 366 -22.48 -6.28 19.26
N HIS A 367 -21.96 -7.47 18.93
CA HIS A 367 -21.29 -7.71 17.65
C HIS A 367 -21.57 -9.13 17.15
N ASP A 368 -22.00 -9.25 15.89
CA ASP A 368 -22.31 -10.47 15.16
C ASP A 368 -21.15 -10.87 14.25
N ASN A 369 -20.23 -11.68 14.79
CA ASN A 369 -19.07 -12.12 14.03
C ASN A 369 -19.48 -13.24 13.10
N SER A 370 -19.28 -13.04 11.80
CA SER A 370 -19.74 -14.02 10.83
C SER A 370 -18.71 -14.33 9.77
N ILE A 371 -18.72 -15.61 9.38
CA ILE A 371 -18.19 -16.03 8.10
C ILE A 371 -19.40 -16.12 7.18
N ALA A 372 -19.45 -15.26 6.17
CA ALA A 372 -20.50 -15.25 5.17
C ALA A 372 -20.01 -15.95 3.91
N MET A 373 -20.80 -16.90 3.42
CA MET A 373 -20.48 -17.70 2.24
C MET A 373 -21.62 -17.65 1.23
N ALA A 374 -21.27 -17.63 -0.05
CA ALA A 374 -22.21 -17.77 -1.16
C ALA A 374 -21.62 -18.71 -2.21
N SER A 375 -22.33 -18.87 -3.32
CA SER A 375 -22.04 -19.83 -4.38
C SER A 375 -20.55 -19.92 -4.72
N GLY A 376 -20.04 -21.14 -4.65
CA GLY A 376 -18.64 -21.48 -4.90
C GLY A 376 -17.69 -21.18 -3.74
N GLY A 377 -18.12 -20.50 -2.68
CA GLY A 377 -17.30 -20.27 -1.50
C GLY A 377 -16.97 -21.57 -0.78
N MET A 378 -15.70 -21.77 -0.45
CA MET A 378 -15.18 -23.02 0.12
C MET A 378 -14.46 -22.81 1.46
N LEU A 379 -14.71 -23.72 2.40
CA LEU A 379 -13.98 -23.86 3.65
C LEU A 379 -13.48 -25.31 3.79
N ALA A 380 -12.18 -25.49 3.92
CA ALA A 380 -11.57 -26.79 4.14
C ALA A 380 -10.95 -26.89 5.55
N ILE A 381 -11.27 -27.97 6.25
CA ILE A 381 -10.73 -28.33 7.56
C ILE A 381 -10.19 -29.76 7.54
N PRO A 382 -9.15 -30.08 8.31
CA PRO A 382 -8.58 -31.43 8.32
C PRO A 382 -9.50 -32.44 8.99
N GLY A 383 -9.43 -33.69 8.52
CA GLY A 383 -10.20 -34.81 9.05
C GLY A 383 -11.32 -35.25 8.13
N ASP A 384 -11.80 -36.46 8.39
CA ASP A 384 -12.94 -37.07 7.69
C ASP A 384 -14.21 -36.79 8.50
N VAL A 385 -14.88 -35.69 8.16
CA VAL A 385 -16.10 -35.19 8.81
C VAL A 385 -17.19 -34.82 7.81
N ASP A 386 -17.22 -35.50 6.67
CA ASP A 386 -18.21 -35.29 5.61
C ASP A 386 -19.54 -36.03 5.84
N ASP A 387 -19.61 -36.93 6.84
CA ASP A 387 -20.82 -37.67 7.23
C ASP A 387 -22.00 -36.76 7.61
N SER A 388 -21.75 -35.57 8.17
CA SER A 388 -22.81 -34.60 8.50
C SER A 388 -22.27 -33.20 8.79
N LEU A 389 -23.11 -32.18 8.56
CA LEU A 389 -22.82 -30.80 8.93
C LEU A 389 -22.54 -30.63 10.43
N THR A 390 -23.22 -31.39 11.29
CA THR A 390 -22.96 -31.35 12.74
C THR A 390 -21.55 -31.80 13.08
N GLN A 391 -21.03 -32.83 12.42
CA GLN A 391 -19.64 -33.26 12.63
C GLN A 391 -18.65 -32.22 12.11
N PHE A 392 -18.88 -31.69 10.91
CA PHE A 392 -18.05 -30.63 10.33
C PHE A 392 -17.97 -29.40 11.24
N LEU A 393 -19.13 -28.90 11.68
CA LEU A 393 -19.21 -27.74 12.59
C LEU A 393 -18.67 -28.03 13.99
N GLY A 394 -18.43 -29.29 14.35
CA GLY A 394 -17.74 -29.65 15.59
C GLY A 394 -16.30 -29.13 15.67
N PHE A 395 -15.68 -28.80 14.54
CA PHE A 395 -14.37 -28.14 14.47
C PHE A 395 -14.43 -26.62 14.63
N VAL A 396 -15.62 -26.05 14.47
CA VAL A 396 -15.87 -24.61 14.65
C VAL A 396 -16.19 -24.36 16.11
N GLN A 397 -15.32 -23.63 16.79
CA GLN A 397 -15.45 -23.28 18.20
C GLN A 397 -16.10 -21.91 18.35
N GLY A 398 -16.69 -21.66 19.52
CA GLY A 398 -17.27 -20.37 19.88
C GLY A 398 -18.80 -20.42 19.97
N ASN A 399 -19.42 -19.25 19.82
CA ASN A 399 -20.84 -19.03 20.05
C ASN A 399 -21.54 -18.29 18.90
N ASP A 400 -20.86 -18.11 17.76
CA ASP A 400 -21.44 -17.59 16.51
C ASP A 400 -21.34 -18.64 15.39
N ALA A 401 -21.93 -18.35 14.23
CA ALA A 401 -22.14 -19.31 13.14
C ALA A 401 -21.49 -18.91 11.80
N ILE A 402 -21.19 -19.92 11.00
CA ILE A 402 -21.05 -19.77 9.54
C ILE A 402 -22.43 -19.50 8.96
N ARG A 403 -22.52 -18.51 8.08
CA ARG A 403 -23.75 -18.06 7.43
C ARG A 403 -23.67 -18.24 5.93
N TYR A 404 -24.83 -18.44 5.31
CA TYR A 404 -24.99 -18.47 3.87
C TYR A 404 -26.03 -17.43 3.43
N TRP A 405 -25.92 -16.94 2.20
CA TRP A 405 -26.98 -16.12 1.63
C TRP A 405 -28.20 -16.99 1.29
N ASN A 406 -29.32 -16.76 1.98
CA ASN A 406 -30.58 -17.40 1.64
C ASN A 406 -31.32 -16.54 0.60
N PRO A 407 -31.42 -16.98 -0.67
CA PRO A 407 -32.08 -16.22 -1.71
C PRO A 407 -33.60 -16.13 -1.52
N GLU A 408 -34.22 -17.02 -0.75
CA GLU A 408 -35.67 -17.00 -0.51
C GLU A 408 -36.06 -15.83 0.39
N ASP A 409 -35.24 -15.55 1.39
CA ASP A 409 -35.49 -14.50 2.39
C ASP A 409 -34.60 -13.26 2.20
N GLY A 410 -33.69 -13.26 1.23
CA GLY A 410 -32.83 -12.13 0.87
C GLY A 410 -31.91 -11.65 1.99
N HIS A 411 -31.41 -12.55 2.82
CA HIS A 411 -30.50 -12.22 3.92
C HIS A 411 -29.55 -13.38 4.26
N LEU A 412 -28.50 -13.08 5.05
CA LEU A 412 -27.61 -14.09 5.60
C LEU A 412 -28.31 -14.90 6.70
N ALA A 413 -28.46 -16.20 6.47
CA ALA A 413 -29.04 -17.17 7.41
C ALA A 413 -27.97 -18.12 7.99
N SER A 414 -28.28 -18.80 9.08
CA SER A 414 -27.36 -19.80 9.66
C SER A 414 -27.19 -20.97 8.70
N LEU A 415 -25.97 -21.47 8.50
CA LEU A 415 -25.72 -22.66 7.68
C LEU A 415 -26.45 -23.90 8.21
N THR A 416 -26.84 -23.94 9.48
CA THR A 416 -27.65 -25.03 10.04
C THR A 416 -29.08 -25.09 9.48
N ASP A 417 -29.55 -23.99 8.89
CA ASP A 417 -30.87 -23.90 8.26
C ASP A 417 -30.81 -24.23 6.76
N ALA A 418 -29.61 -24.48 6.23
CA ALA A 418 -29.37 -24.79 4.83
C ALA A 418 -29.70 -26.26 4.50
N THR A 419 -30.05 -26.51 3.24
CA THR A 419 -30.39 -27.83 2.70
C THR A 419 -29.17 -28.49 2.06
N TYR A 420 -28.75 -29.66 2.57
CA TYR A 420 -27.64 -30.43 1.98
C TYR A 420 -27.96 -30.85 0.54
N GLY A 421 -27.01 -30.64 -0.37
CA GLY A 421 -27.13 -30.94 -1.80
C GLY A 421 -27.72 -29.81 -2.63
N ASP A 422 -28.46 -28.87 -2.01
CA ASP A 422 -29.04 -27.71 -2.67
C ASP A 422 -28.26 -26.43 -2.32
N ASP A 423 -28.10 -26.13 -1.04
CA ASP A 423 -27.45 -24.92 -0.53
C ASP A 423 -25.97 -25.11 -0.20
N TYR A 424 -25.57 -26.34 0.15
CA TYR A 424 -24.18 -26.69 0.39
C TYR A 424 -23.88 -28.18 0.14
N THR A 425 -22.60 -28.50 -0.03
CA THR A 425 -22.07 -29.86 -0.07
C THR A 425 -20.93 -30.05 0.92
N LEU A 426 -20.68 -31.31 1.29
CA LEU A 426 -19.53 -31.76 2.06
C LEU A 426 -18.85 -32.90 1.30
N GLU A 427 -17.53 -32.82 1.19
CA GLU A 427 -16.72 -33.86 0.52
C GLU A 427 -15.40 -34.07 1.26
N TYR A 428 -15.11 -35.31 1.67
CA TYR A 428 -13.77 -35.70 2.11
C TYR A 428 -12.83 -35.93 0.92
N LEU A 429 -11.73 -35.17 0.88
CA LEU A 429 -10.77 -35.18 -0.21
C LEU A 429 -9.68 -36.21 0.06
N THR A 430 -9.48 -37.15 -0.87
CA THR A 430 -8.50 -38.24 -0.75
C THR A 430 -7.26 -38.07 -1.64
N THR A 431 -7.26 -37.03 -2.49
CA THR A 431 -6.17 -36.76 -3.45
C THR A 431 -5.94 -35.25 -3.59
N GLY A 432 -4.82 -34.85 -4.21
CA GLY A 432 -4.45 -33.45 -4.37
C GLY A 432 -3.86 -32.81 -3.10
N ASP A 433 -3.68 -31.49 -3.13
CA ASP A 433 -3.02 -30.73 -2.07
C ASP A 433 -3.82 -30.68 -0.76
N LEU A 434 -5.13 -30.91 -0.83
CA LEU A 434 -6.04 -30.98 0.32
C LEU A 434 -6.42 -32.42 0.70
N ALA A 435 -5.65 -33.42 0.26
CA ALA A 435 -5.87 -34.79 0.70
C ALA A 435 -5.84 -34.87 2.24
N GLY A 436 -6.90 -35.41 2.83
CA GLY A 436 -7.08 -35.47 4.28
C GLY A 436 -7.96 -34.37 4.87
N TYR A 437 -8.54 -33.49 4.05
CA TYR A 437 -9.48 -32.44 4.48
C TYR A 437 -10.91 -32.80 4.06
N THR A 438 -11.89 -32.39 4.88
CA THR A 438 -13.28 -32.24 4.42
C THR A 438 -13.49 -30.81 3.94
N MET A 439 -14.07 -30.67 2.75
CA MET A 439 -14.40 -29.39 2.15
C MET A 439 -15.90 -29.14 2.21
N LEU A 440 -16.28 -28.03 2.86
CA LEU A 440 -17.59 -27.43 2.75
C LEU A 440 -17.60 -26.50 1.55
N THR A 441 -18.57 -26.67 0.66
CA THR A 441 -18.82 -25.74 -0.46
C THR A 441 -20.24 -25.22 -0.36
N VAL A 442 -20.41 -23.90 -0.35
CA VAL A 442 -21.75 -23.29 -0.44
C VAL A 442 -22.13 -23.16 -1.92
N THR A 443 -23.30 -23.68 -2.27
CA THR A 443 -23.88 -23.67 -3.62
C THR A 443 -25.02 -22.67 -3.77
N ALA A 444 -25.60 -22.22 -2.65
CA ALA A 444 -26.61 -21.17 -2.64
C ALA A 444 -26.07 -19.88 -3.30
N PRO A 445 -26.81 -19.24 -4.22
CA PRO A 445 -26.37 -18.01 -4.88
C PRO A 445 -26.17 -16.87 -3.87
N GLY A 446 -25.29 -15.93 -4.18
CA GLY A 446 -25.20 -14.67 -3.44
C GLY A 446 -26.33 -13.70 -3.80
N PRO A 447 -26.33 -12.47 -3.24
CA PRO A 447 -27.24 -11.42 -3.68
C PRO A 447 -27.07 -11.14 -5.17
N THR A 448 -28.18 -11.01 -5.90
CA THR A 448 -28.11 -10.64 -7.32
C THR A 448 -27.63 -9.20 -7.46
N GLY A 449 -26.60 -8.97 -8.28
CA GLY A 449 -26.00 -7.64 -8.47
C GLY A 449 -24.84 -7.33 -7.53
N ASP A 450 -24.55 -8.22 -6.58
CA ASP A 450 -23.35 -8.19 -5.73
C ASP A 450 -22.16 -8.77 -6.52
N PHE A 451 -21.45 -7.88 -7.21
CA PHE A 451 -20.31 -8.18 -8.08
C PHE A 451 -18.99 -8.09 -7.35
N ASP A 452 -18.91 -7.27 -6.31
CA ASP A 452 -17.74 -7.22 -5.44
C ASP A 452 -17.90 -8.09 -4.19
N GLY A 453 -18.89 -8.99 -4.20
CA GLY A 453 -19.12 -10.17 -3.35
C GLY A 453 -19.08 -9.90 -1.85
N ASP A 454 -19.35 -8.67 -1.44
CA ASP A 454 -19.29 -8.26 -0.04
C ASP A 454 -20.62 -8.46 0.71
N PHE A 455 -21.60 -9.04 0.02
CA PHE A 455 -22.96 -9.33 0.44
C PHE A 455 -23.89 -8.13 0.55
N ASP A 456 -23.49 -6.96 0.05
CA ASP A 456 -24.41 -5.88 -0.27
C ASP A 456 -24.38 -5.54 -1.78
N VAL A 457 -25.30 -4.65 -2.20
CA VAL A 457 -25.38 -4.19 -3.59
C VAL A 457 -25.33 -2.68 -3.61
N ASP A 458 -24.15 -2.13 -3.84
CA ASP A 458 -23.88 -0.71 -3.65
C ASP A 458 -22.97 -0.09 -4.74
N GLY A 459 -22.33 1.05 -4.46
CA GLY A 459 -21.43 1.69 -5.43
C GLY A 459 -20.18 0.87 -5.76
N GLY A 460 -19.73 0.00 -4.87
CA GLY A 460 -18.62 -0.94 -5.03
C GLY A 460 -18.89 -1.91 -6.17
N ASP A 461 -20.07 -2.52 -6.20
CA ASP A 461 -20.50 -3.41 -7.27
C ASP A 461 -20.57 -2.72 -8.62
N PHE A 462 -21.07 -1.48 -8.63
CA PHE A 462 -21.10 -0.71 -9.87
C PHE A 462 -19.68 -0.51 -10.42
N LEU A 463 -18.70 -0.24 -9.54
CA LEU A 463 -17.31 -0.12 -9.94
C LEU A 463 -16.72 -1.48 -10.40
N ALA A 464 -17.06 -2.58 -9.75
CA ALA A 464 -16.66 -3.92 -10.18
C ALA A 464 -17.21 -4.24 -11.58
N TRP A 465 -18.49 -3.95 -11.84
CA TRP A 465 -19.09 -4.04 -13.16
C TRP A 465 -18.33 -3.19 -14.19
N GLN A 466 -18.01 -1.93 -13.86
CA GLN A 466 -17.25 -1.03 -14.75
C GLN A 466 -15.83 -1.53 -15.08
N ARG A 467 -15.24 -2.37 -14.22
CA ARG A 467 -13.95 -3.02 -14.46
C ARG A 467 -14.07 -4.34 -15.23
N GLY A 468 -15.29 -4.77 -15.52
CA GLY A 468 -15.55 -6.05 -16.18
C GLY A 468 -15.40 -7.25 -15.24
N GLU A 469 -15.53 -7.03 -13.93
CA GLU A 469 -15.45 -8.07 -12.89
C GLU A 469 -16.81 -8.74 -12.61
N SER A 470 -17.89 -8.24 -13.21
CA SER A 470 -19.21 -8.86 -13.15
C SER A 470 -19.28 -10.15 -14.02
N PRO A 471 -20.23 -11.07 -13.76
CA PRO A 471 -20.32 -12.35 -14.46
C PRO A 471 -20.30 -12.26 -15.99
N THR A 472 -20.95 -11.24 -16.56
CA THR A 472 -20.81 -10.82 -17.96
C THR A 472 -20.12 -9.46 -18.01
N ALA A 473 -18.81 -9.46 -18.27
CA ALA A 473 -17.99 -8.26 -18.30
C ALA A 473 -18.64 -7.12 -19.12
N LEU A 474 -18.95 -6.00 -18.43
CA LEU A 474 -19.60 -4.81 -19.00
C LEU A 474 -20.97 -5.06 -19.63
N GLY A 475 -21.64 -6.16 -19.26
CA GLY A 475 -22.93 -6.57 -19.78
C GLY A 475 -24.06 -5.66 -19.32
N ALA A 476 -25.03 -5.42 -20.22
CA ALA A 476 -26.23 -4.64 -19.88
C ALA A 476 -27.18 -5.39 -18.94
N ALA A 477 -27.12 -6.73 -18.91
CA ALA A 477 -27.89 -7.56 -17.99
C ALA A 477 -27.39 -7.38 -16.55
N ASP A 478 -26.08 -7.55 -16.33
CA ASP A 478 -25.45 -7.29 -15.04
C ASP A 478 -25.72 -5.87 -14.52
N LEU A 479 -25.63 -4.85 -15.39
CA LEU A 479 -26.00 -3.49 -14.98
C LEU A 479 -27.46 -3.38 -14.52
N ALA A 480 -28.38 -4.07 -15.20
CA ALA A 480 -29.79 -4.09 -14.81
C ALA A 480 -30.02 -4.84 -13.50
N ASP A 481 -29.28 -5.92 -13.26
CA ASP A 481 -29.30 -6.67 -12.01
C ASP A 481 -28.82 -5.80 -10.84
N TRP A 482 -27.72 -5.06 -11.00
CA TRP A 482 -27.27 -4.08 -10.02
C TRP A 482 -28.32 -2.99 -9.77
N GLN A 483 -28.88 -2.39 -10.83
CA GLN A 483 -29.90 -1.34 -10.71
C GLN A 483 -31.15 -1.81 -9.97
N ALA A 484 -31.58 -3.06 -10.21
CA ALA A 484 -32.77 -3.63 -9.60
C ALA A 484 -32.58 -3.94 -8.10
N ASN A 485 -31.33 -4.21 -7.69
CA ASN A 485 -31.02 -4.68 -6.35
C ASN A 485 -30.22 -3.68 -5.51
N PHE A 486 -29.92 -2.48 -6.01
CA PHE A 486 -29.19 -1.46 -5.26
C PHE A 486 -29.80 -1.19 -3.88
N GLY A 487 -28.98 -1.33 -2.83
CA GLY A 487 -29.35 -1.24 -1.43
C GLY A 487 -29.77 -2.57 -0.79
N ALA A 488 -29.77 -3.69 -1.53
CA ALA A 488 -29.91 -5.03 -0.95
C ALA A 488 -28.70 -5.36 -0.07
N GLY A 489 -28.91 -6.18 0.97
CA GLY A 489 -27.83 -6.62 1.88
C GLY A 489 -27.30 -5.55 2.84
N ALA A 490 -27.51 -4.26 2.55
CA ALA A 490 -27.08 -3.17 3.40
C ALA A 490 -27.68 -3.28 4.81
N ALA A 491 -26.82 -3.35 5.83
CA ALA A 491 -27.24 -3.21 7.21
C ALA A 491 -27.95 -1.87 7.35
N SER A 492 -29.26 -1.90 7.66
CA SER A 492 -30.15 -0.73 7.78
C SER A 492 -29.39 0.53 8.18
N ALA A 493 -28.97 1.33 7.19
CA ALA A 493 -28.42 2.63 7.48
C ALA A 493 -29.53 3.37 8.21
N ASN A 494 -29.33 3.71 9.49
CA ASN A 494 -30.16 4.66 10.18
C ASN A 494 -30.43 5.78 9.18
N ALA A 495 -31.70 5.92 8.79
CA ALA A 495 -32.13 6.88 7.78
C ALA A 495 -31.36 8.18 8.04
N LEU A 496 -30.42 8.51 7.16
CA LEU A 496 -29.69 9.76 7.24
C LEU A 496 -30.77 10.81 7.39
N ALA A 497 -30.79 11.50 8.54
CA ALA A 497 -31.68 12.62 8.75
C ALA A 497 -31.51 13.49 7.52
N ALA A 498 -32.57 13.59 6.71
CA ALA A 498 -32.52 14.18 5.38
C ALA A 498 -31.69 15.45 5.47
N THR A 499 -30.55 15.47 4.77
CA THR A 499 -29.69 16.64 4.69
C THR A 499 -30.62 17.80 4.33
N PRO A 500 -30.80 18.82 5.18
CA PRO A 500 -31.73 19.88 4.86
C PRO A 500 -31.20 20.58 3.62
N GLU A 501 -31.82 20.31 2.47
CA GLU A 501 -31.58 21.15 1.30
C GLU A 501 -31.94 22.58 1.73
N PRO A 502 -31.10 23.58 1.44
CA PRO A 502 -31.53 24.96 1.61
C PRO A 502 -32.77 25.12 0.76
N SER A 503 -33.94 25.23 1.41
CA SER A 503 -35.22 25.44 0.72
C SER A 503 -35.01 26.47 -0.39
N ALA A 504 -35.63 26.26 -1.57
CA ALA A 504 -35.47 27.16 -2.71
C ALA A 504 -35.65 28.66 -2.37
N ALA A 505 -36.32 28.96 -1.24
CA ALA A 505 -36.40 30.29 -0.63
C ALA A 505 -35.04 30.88 -0.18
N LEU A 506 -34.11 30.08 0.36
CA LEU A 506 -32.77 30.51 0.78
C LEU A 506 -31.87 30.82 -0.42
N LEU A 507 -31.95 30.01 -1.48
CA LEU A 507 -31.28 30.26 -2.77
C LEU A 507 -31.86 31.48 -3.48
N ALA A 508 -33.18 31.67 -3.43
CA ALA A 508 -33.83 32.89 -3.95
C ALA A 508 -33.46 34.13 -3.13
N ALA A 509 -33.32 34.02 -1.82
CA ALA A 509 -32.89 35.11 -0.95
C ALA A 509 -31.41 35.50 -1.19
N LEU A 510 -30.51 34.53 -1.41
CA LEU A 510 -29.13 34.80 -1.80
C LEU A 510 -29.03 35.43 -3.20
N ALA A 511 -29.85 34.99 -4.15
CA ALA A 511 -29.90 35.59 -5.49
C ALA A 511 -30.42 37.03 -5.46
N LEU A 512 -31.39 37.34 -4.60
CA LEU A 512 -31.92 38.69 -4.41
C LEU A 512 -30.91 39.63 -3.73
N THR A 513 -30.13 39.16 -2.75
CA THR A 513 -29.11 39.99 -2.09
C THR A 513 -27.92 40.28 -3.02
N LEU A 514 -27.48 39.33 -3.83
CA LEU A 514 -26.47 39.56 -4.88
C LEU A 514 -26.97 40.50 -5.99
N GLY A 515 -28.26 40.42 -6.35
CA GLY A 515 -28.90 41.34 -7.29
C GLY A 515 -29.04 42.79 -6.79
N MET A 516 -29.13 43.01 -5.47
CA MET A 516 -29.23 44.35 -4.89
C MET A 516 -27.87 45.03 -4.69
N VAL A 517 -26.79 44.26 -4.47
CA VAL A 517 -25.42 44.81 -4.37
C VAL A 517 -24.92 45.30 -5.74
N SER A 518 -25.32 44.67 -6.84
CA SER A 518 -24.96 45.12 -8.20
C SER A 518 -25.69 46.39 -8.65
N ARG A 519 -26.87 46.71 -8.09
CA ARG A 519 -27.62 47.95 -8.39
C ARG A 519 -27.24 49.15 -7.53
N ALA A 520 -26.62 48.96 -6.36
CA ALA A 520 -26.20 50.05 -5.48
C ALA A 520 -24.91 50.77 -5.94
N GLY A 521 -24.15 50.18 -6.88
CA GLY A 521 -22.90 50.75 -7.43
C GLY A 521 -23.06 51.76 -8.57
N GLN A 522 -24.26 51.95 -9.14
CA GLN A 522 -24.46 52.79 -10.34
C GLN A 522 -25.10 54.17 -10.09
N SER A 523 -25.41 54.56 -8.85
CA SER A 523 -26.04 55.86 -8.59
C SER A 523 -25.32 56.70 -7.54
N ARG A 524 -24.13 57.22 -7.84
CA ARG A 524 -23.58 58.42 -7.17
C ARG A 524 -22.48 59.06 -8.03
N GLY A 525 -22.85 60.11 -8.78
CA GLY A 525 -21.88 60.93 -9.50
C GLY A 525 -22.44 61.84 -10.59
N ARG A 526 -23.51 62.61 -10.35
CA ARG A 526 -23.85 63.77 -11.21
C ARG A 526 -24.74 64.81 -10.52
N ARG A 527 -24.12 65.88 -10.01
CA ARG A 527 -24.62 67.28 -9.86
C ARG A 527 -23.37 68.13 -9.58
N ARG A 528 -22.64 68.61 -10.61
CA ARG A 528 -22.72 69.89 -11.37
C ARG A 528 -22.57 71.16 -10.52
N SER A 529 -21.54 71.94 -10.90
CA SER A 529 -21.36 73.42 -10.86
C SER A 529 -21.99 74.20 -9.71
#